data_AF-A0A356Q0R3-F1
#
_entry.id   AF-A0A356Q0R3-F1
#
_cell.length_a   1.000
_cell.length_b   1.000
_cell.length_c   1.000
_cell.angle_alpha   90.00
_cell.angle_beta   90.00
_cell.angle_gamma   90.00
#
_symmetry.space_group_name_H-M   'P 1'
#
loop_
_entity.id
_entity.type
_entity.pdbx_description
1 polymer ?
#
loop_
_entity_poly.entity_id
_entity_poly.type
_entity_poly.pdbx_seq_one_letter_code
_entity_poly.pdbx_strand_id
1 'polypeptide(L)'
;MVATHLAAARRSICAGFFGLGTFMGMWGVMIPERVASLGLSELTLGLFLLVIGLSLCAAIFCVNRFVIFQDAVQLIRVISAFYVLGFAVVLTTGSVMMLFLIGIVTGFAAGFVDAGLNSQASEWEQHSGRRGMSFFHALFSLGSLSGAALLTLMLSLDLPVKWVIYGSAVLVGGGLAMRRQWVGTQTIAGTAANADIDVGADNSGSP
;
A
#
# COMPACT_ATOMS: atom_id res chain seq x y z
N MET A 1 -25.74 9.87 2.50
CA MET A 1 -24.52 10.40 1.84
C MET A 1 -23.23 9.96 2.56
N VAL A 2 -23.18 10.04 3.90
CA VAL A 2 -22.01 9.59 4.71
C VAL A 2 -21.75 8.07 4.59
N ALA A 3 -22.79 7.24 4.75
CA ALA A 3 -22.66 5.78 4.66
C ALA A 3 -22.14 5.29 3.28
N THR A 4 -22.60 5.92 2.19
CA THR A 4 -22.14 5.63 0.82
C THR A 4 -20.68 6.03 0.61
N HIS A 5 -20.22 7.11 1.25
CA HIS A 5 -18.82 7.55 1.20
C HIS A 5 -17.90 6.61 1.98
N LEU A 6 -18.29 6.18 3.19
CA LEU A 6 -17.50 5.23 3.98
C LEU A 6 -17.43 3.84 3.32
N ALA A 7 -18.51 3.39 2.67
CA ALA A 7 -18.49 2.15 1.88
C ALA A 7 -17.52 2.23 0.69
N ALA A 8 -17.46 3.40 0.05
CA ALA A 8 -16.53 3.69 -1.02
C ALA A 8 -15.07 3.76 -0.56
N ALA A 9 -14.80 4.45 0.56
CA ALA A 9 -13.49 4.49 1.19
C ALA A 9 -12.99 3.09 1.57
N ARG A 10 -13.86 2.27 2.18
CA ARG A 10 -13.57 0.87 2.49
C ARG A 10 -13.12 0.09 1.25
N ARG A 11 -13.78 0.25 0.10
CA ARG A 11 -13.38 -0.44 -1.14
C ARG A 11 -11.99 -0.02 -1.60
N SER A 12 -11.63 1.25 -1.45
CA SER A 12 -10.28 1.75 -1.78
C SER A 12 -9.23 1.18 -0.85
N ILE A 13 -9.51 1.13 0.46
CA ILE A 13 -8.62 0.52 1.46
C ILE A 13 -8.44 -0.98 1.16
N CYS A 14 -9.53 -1.72 0.93
CA CYS A 14 -9.47 -3.13 0.53
C CYS A 14 -8.58 -3.36 -0.70
N ALA A 15 -8.75 -2.55 -1.74
CA ALA A 15 -7.95 -2.64 -2.96
C ALA A 15 -6.48 -2.31 -2.70
N GLY A 16 -6.20 -1.36 -1.80
CA GLY A 16 -4.86 -1.01 -1.34
C GLY A 16 -4.16 -2.16 -0.64
N PHE A 17 -4.76 -2.72 0.40
CA PHE A 17 -4.16 -3.85 1.13
C PHE A 17 -3.99 -5.07 0.24
N PHE A 18 -5.00 -5.44 -0.55
CA PHE A 18 -4.88 -6.54 -1.50
C PHE A 18 -3.77 -6.31 -2.52
N GLY A 19 -3.72 -5.12 -3.12
CA GLY A 19 -2.70 -4.76 -4.11
C GLY A 19 -1.29 -4.76 -3.54
N LEU A 20 -1.09 -4.15 -2.36
CA LEU A 20 0.19 -4.16 -1.64
C LEU A 20 0.64 -5.60 -1.35
N GLY A 21 -0.28 -6.45 -0.88
CA GLY A 21 -0.03 -7.86 -0.66
C GLY A 21 0.36 -8.60 -1.95
N THR A 22 -0.39 -8.42 -3.03
CA THR A 22 -0.12 -9.06 -4.33
C THR A 22 1.30 -8.82 -4.81
N PHE A 23 1.79 -7.59 -4.75
CA PHE A 23 3.18 -7.31 -5.09
C PHE A 23 4.14 -7.98 -4.09
N MET A 24 3.92 -7.83 -2.79
CA MET A 24 4.79 -8.49 -1.79
C MET A 24 4.93 -10.01 -2.03
N GLY A 25 3.83 -10.69 -2.33
CA GLY A 25 3.82 -12.11 -2.68
C GLY A 25 4.57 -12.44 -3.96
N MET A 26 4.37 -11.66 -5.02
CA MET A 26 5.14 -11.78 -6.27
C MET A 26 6.66 -11.63 -6.02
N TRP A 27 7.07 -10.74 -5.11
CA TRP A 27 8.49 -10.49 -4.85
C TRP A 27 9.10 -11.62 -4.03
N GLY A 28 8.36 -12.18 -3.09
CA GLY A 28 8.80 -13.35 -2.33
C GLY A 28 9.20 -14.52 -3.24
N VAL A 29 8.58 -14.64 -4.42
CA VAL A 29 8.94 -15.65 -5.43
C VAL A 29 10.13 -15.20 -6.28
N MET A 30 10.15 -13.95 -6.73
CA MET A 30 11.16 -13.51 -7.71
C MET A 30 12.50 -13.10 -7.15
N ILE A 31 12.55 -12.52 -5.93
CA ILE A 31 13.82 -12.02 -5.39
C ILE A 31 14.85 -13.14 -5.24
N PRO A 32 14.51 -14.32 -4.66
CA PRO A 32 15.44 -15.44 -4.59
C PRO A 32 15.90 -15.92 -5.97
N GLU A 33 14.98 -16.01 -6.94
CA GLU A 33 15.28 -16.38 -8.32
C GLU A 33 16.25 -15.38 -8.95
N ARG A 34 16.02 -14.08 -8.77
CA ARG A 34 16.86 -13.04 -9.34
C ARG A 34 18.26 -13.04 -8.74
N VAL A 35 18.37 -13.17 -7.41
CA VAL A 35 19.65 -13.28 -6.72
C VAL A 35 20.42 -14.51 -7.22
N ALA A 36 19.75 -15.66 -7.37
CA ALA A 36 20.36 -16.86 -7.92
C ALA A 36 20.81 -16.67 -9.38
N SER A 37 20.00 -16.01 -10.21
CA SER A 37 20.33 -15.72 -11.62
C SER A 37 21.57 -14.82 -11.78
N LEU A 38 21.89 -14.01 -10.77
CA LEU A 38 23.08 -13.17 -10.71
C LEU A 38 24.30 -13.88 -10.09
N GLY A 39 24.16 -15.16 -9.73
CA GLY A 39 25.22 -15.95 -9.08
C GLY A 39 25.55 -15.46 -7.66
N LEU A 40 24.61 -14.81 -6.98
CA LEU A 40 24.84 -14.22 -5.67
C LEU A 40 24.56 -15.21 -4.54
N SER A 41 25.27 -15.03 -3.42
CA SER A 41 25.15 -15.88 -2.24
C SER A 41 23.85 -15.67 -1.46
N GLU A 42 23.46 -16.65 -0.64
CA GLU A 42 22.36 -16.51 0.34
C GLU A 42 22.61 -15.36 1.33
N LEU A 43 23.87 -15.10 1.69
CA LEU A 43 24.23 -13.94 2.53
C LEU A 43 23.83 -12.63 1.84
N THR A 44 24.05 -12.52 0.53
CA THR A 44 23.66 -11.34 -0.26
C THR A 44 22.14 -11.18 -0.29
N LEU A 45 21.39 -12.28 -0.41
CA LEU A 45 19.92 -12.26 -0.27
C LEU A 45 19.50 -11.73 1.10
N GLY A 46 20.10 -12.26 2.18
CA GLY A 46 19.79 -11.82 3.54
C GLY A 46 20.08 -10.33 3.76
N LEU A 47 21.23 -9.85 3.29
CA LEU A 47 21.58 -8.42 3.35
C LEU A 47 20.62 -7.56 2.53
N PHE A 48 20.23 -8.02 1.34
CA PHE A 48 19.28 -7.32 0.50
C PHE A 48 17.92 -7.18 1.19
N LEU A 49 17.39 -8.26 1.76
CA LEU A 49 16.14 -8.24 2.53
C LEU A 49 16.24 -7.37 3.78
N LEU A 50 17.39 -7.40 4.48
CA LEU A 50 17.65 -6.53 5.63
C LEU A 50 17.59 -5.05 5.24
N VAL A 51 18.25 -4.67 4.16
CA VAL A 51 18.27 -3.27 3.67
C VAL A 51 16.87 -2.80 3.27
N ILE A 52 16.08 -3.66 2.62
CA ILE A 52 14.68 -3.36 2.32
C ILE A 52 13.88 -3.14 3.61
N GLY A 53 14.02 -4.04 4.59
CA GLY A 53 13.33 -3.94 5.88
C GLY A 53 13.68 -2.65 6.63
N LEU A 54 14.97 -2.29 6.67
CA LEU A 54 15.42 -1.04 7.28
C LEU A 54 14.87 0.19 6.55
N SER A 55 14.79 0.15 5.22
CA SER A 55 14.24 1.23 4.41
C SER A 55 12.73 1.42 4.66
N LEU A 56 11.99 0.31 4.81
CA LEU A 56 10.58 0.32 5.20
C LEU A 56 10.39 0.93 6.60
N CYS A 57 11.17 0.49 7.59
CA CYS A 57 11.13 1.05 8.94
C CYS A 57 11.44 2.55 8.95
N ALA A 58 12.42 2.98 8.15
CA ALA A 58 12.77 4.39 8.00
C ALA A 58 11.61 5.21 7.41
N ALA A 59 10.89 4.68 6.41
CA ALA A 59 9.71 5.34 5.85
C ALA A 59 8.60 5.53 6.90
N ILE A 60 8.28 4.49 7.67
CA ILE A 60 7.27 4.58 8.74
C ILE A 60 7.69 5.61 9.79
N PHE A 61 8.97 5.64 10.18
CA PHE A 61 9.50 6.66 11.06
C PHE A 61 9.33 8.08 10.48
N CYS A 62 9.60 8.26 9.20
CA CYS A 62 9.42 9.54 8.51
C CYS A 62 7.96 10.03 8.55
N VAL A 63 6.99 9.14 8.31
CA VAL A 63 5.55 9.48 8.39
C VAL A 63 5.18 10.00 9.78
N ASN A 64 5.68 9.35 10.83
CA ASN A 64 5.39 9.75 12.21
C ASN A 64 6.11 11.04 12.61
N ARG A 65 7.31 11.29 12.07
CA ARG A 65 8.18 12.40 12.52
C ARG A 65 7.98 13.70 11.75
N PHE A 66 7.61 13.64 10.47
CA PHE A 66 7.56 14.81 9.58
C PHE A 66 6.15 15.03 9.02
N VAL A 67 5.64 16.26 9.23
CA VAL A 67 4.28 16.67 8.82
C VAL A 67 4.05 16.53 7.31
N ILE A 68 5.09 16.73 6.50
CA ILE A 68 5.00 16.63 5.03
C ILE A 68 4.55 15.24 4.53
N PHE A 69 4.65 14.20 5.36
CA PHE A 69 4.26 12.83 5.02
C PHE A 69 2.96 12.39 5.71
N GLN A 70 2.25 13.29 6.39
CA GLN A 70 1.03 12.96 7.13
C GLN A 70 -0.24 12.96 6.26
N ASP A 71 -0.19 13.50 5.02
CA ASP A 71 -1.28 13.32 4.05
C ASP A 71 -1.21 11.91 3.44
N ALA A 72 -1.93 10.98 4.05
CA ALA A 72 -1.97 9.58 3.64
C ALA A 72 -2.44 9.41 2.19
N VAL A 73 -3.42 10.19 1.73
CA VAL A 73 -3.98 10.06 0.37
C VAL A 73 -2.97 10.51 -0.68
N GLN A 74 -2.34 11.66 -0.47
CA GLN A 74 -1.31 12.16 -1.37
C GLN A 74 -0.12 11.20 -1.39
N LEU A 75 0.29 10.69 -0.23
CA LEU A 75 1.40 9.77 -0.11
C LEU A 75 1.13 8.46 -0.85
N ILE A 76 -0.04 7.83 -0.65
CA ILE A 76 -0.44 6.62 -1.39
C ILE A 76 -0.41 6.89 -2.88
N ARG A 77 -1.00 7.99 -3.36
CA ARG A 77 -1.12 8.28 -4.80
C ARG A 77 0.22 8.48 -5.50
N VAL A 78 1.13 9.22 -4.88
CA VAL A 78 2.43 9.53 -5.50
C VAL A 78 3.38 8.34 -5.37
N ILE A 79 3.43 7.72 -4.18
CA ILE A 79 4.45 6.75 -3.86
C ILE A 79 4.13 5.33 -4.38
N SER A 80 2.86 4.99 -4.58
CA SER A 80 2.48 3.69 -5.14
C SER A 80 3.05 3.44 -6.53
N ALA A 81 3.24 4.47 -7.35
CA ALA A 81 3.92 4.34 -8.64
C ALA A 81 5.39 3.93 -8.49
N PHE A 82 6.11 4.49 -7.51
CA PHE A 82 7.50 4.13 -7.22
C PHE A 82 7.63 2.72 -6.67
N TYR A 83 6.70 2.32 -5.80
CA TYR A 83 6.66 0.94 -5.26
C TYR A 83 6.55 -0.07 -6.40
N VAL A 84 5.59 0.17 -7.29
CA VAL A 84 5.33 -0.67 -8.45
C VAL A 84 6.47 -0.65 -9.48
N LEU A 85 7.03 0.52 -9.77
CA LEU A 85 8.12 0.65 -10.74
C LEU A 85 9.39 -0.02 -10.22
N GLY A 86 9.74 0.22 -8.95
CA GLY A 86 10.90 -0.40 -8.31
C GLY A 86 10.82 -1.92 -8.33
N PHE A 87 9.61 -2.45 -8.13
CA PHE A 87 9.32 -3.86 -8.27
C PHE A 87 9.70 -4.41 -9.66
N ALA A 88 9.31 -3.71 -10.72
CA ALA A 88 9.56 -4.15 -12.08
C ALA A 88 11.03 -4.04 -12.48
N VAL A 89 11.73 -2.98 -12.04
CA VAL A 89 13.14 -2.77 -12.40
C VAL A 89 14.06 -3.76 -11.69
N VAL A 90 13.78 -4.12 -10.42
CA VAL A 90 14.54 -5.15 -9.68
C VAL A 90 14.59 -6.49 -10.40
N LEU A 91 13.54 -6.81 -11.18
CA LEU A 91 13.45 -8.09 -11.87
C LEU A 91 14.21 -8.11 -13.21
N THR A 92 14.55 -6.94 -13.73
CA THR A 92 15.28 -6.81 -14.99
C THR A 92 16.74 -6.40 -14.81
N THR A 93 17.14 -5.94 -13.61
CA THR A 93 18.50 -5.43 -13.39
C THR A 93 19.55 -6.54 -13.39
N GLY A 94 20.61 -6.37 -14.16
CA GLY A 94 21.81 -7.24 -14.15
C GLY A 94 22.87 -6.82 -13.12
N SER A 95 22.66 -5.71 -12.41
CA SER A 95 23.66 -5.11 -11.50
C SER A 95 23.23 -5.26 -10.04
N VAL A 96 24.14 -5.80 -9.22
CA VAL A 96 23.97 -5.92 -7.76
C VAL A 96 23.78 -4.56 -7.11
N MET A 97 24.53 -3.55 -7.54
CA MET A 97 24.39 -2.19 -7.01
C MET A 97 22.99 -1.64 -7.30
N MET A 98 22.51 -1.80 -8.53
CA MET A 98 21.14 -1.38 -8.90
C MET A 98 20.09 -2.17 -8.14
N LEU A 99 20.30 -3.48 -7.92
CA LEU A 99 19.42 -4.31 -7.11
C LEU A 99 19.21 -3.68 -5.73
N PHE A 100 20.29 -3.37 -5.00
CA PHE A 100 20.22 -2.75 -3.68
C PHE A 100 19.61 -1.34 -3.71
N LEU A 101 20.02 -0.49 -4.64
CA LEU A 101 19.50 0.89 -4.73
C LEU A 101 17.98 0.89 -4.99
N ILE A 102 17.51 0.08 -5.93
CA ILE A 102 16.07 -0.01 -6.22
C ILE A 102 15.35 -0.72 -5.07
N GLY A 103 15.98 -1.70 -4.41
CA GLY A 103 15.45 -2.32 -3.20
C GLY A 103 15.20 -1.30 -2.09
N ILE A 104 16.13 -0.38 -1.84
CA ILE A 104 15.98 0.71 -0.87
C ILE A 104 14.77 1.58 -1.25
N VAL A 105 14.72 2.05 -2.50
CA VAL A 105 13.61 2.90 -2.99
C VAL A 105 12.27 2.18 -2.87
N THR A 106 12.23 0.89 -3.23
CA THR A 106 11.02 0.07 -3.15
C THR A 106 10.62 -0.17 -1.70
N GLY A 107 11.58 -0.38 -0.78
CA GLY A 107 11.32 -0.52 0.65
C GLY A 107 10.77 0.75 1.27
N PHE A 108 11.33 1.91 0.93
CA PHE A 108 10.76 3.21 1.33
C PHE A 108 9.35 3.38 0.80
N ALA A 109 9.15 3.09 -0.49
CA ALA A 109 7.84 3.23 -1.12
C ALA A 109 6.79 2.30 -0.49
N ALA A 110 7.18 1.07 -0.19
CA ALA A 110 6.34 0.10 0.53
C ALA A 110 5.92 0.64 1.90
N GLY A 111 6.87 1.13 2.69
CA GLY A 111 6.58 1.65 4.03
C GLY A 111 5.68 2.89 4.02
N PHE A 112 5.85 3.79 3.06
CA PHE A 112 4.97 4.95 2.90
C PHE A 112 3.54 4.55 2.49
N VAL A 113 3.40 3.62 1.54
CA VAL A 113 2.09 3.11 1.12
C VAL A 113 1.41 2.36 2.26
N ASP A 114 2.13 1.51 2.99
CA ASP A 114 1.62 0.76 4.14
C ASP A 114 1.15 1.70 5.26
N ALA A 115 1.98 2.67 5.66
CA ALA A 115 1.61 3.66 6.66
C ALA A 115 0.36 4.46 6.26
N GLY A 116 0.28 4.88 4.98
CA GLY A 116 -0.90 5.56 4.45
C GLY A 116 -2.16 4.69 4.48
N LEU A 117 -2.07 3.42 4.08
CA LEU A 117 -3.20 2.49 4.09
C LEU A 117 -3.67 2.19 5.51
N ASN A 118 -2.75 2.00 6.44
CA ASN A 118 -3.03 1.80 7.87
C ASN A 118 -3.70 3.04 8.48
N SER A 119 -3.25 4.24 8.12
CA SER A 119 -3.89 5.50 8.51
C SER A 119 -5.33 5.58 7.97
N GLN A 120 -5.54 5.35 6.67
CA GLN A 120 -6.89 5.35 6.08
C GLN A 120 -7.82 4.28 6.68
N ALA A 121 -7.29 3.11 7.02
CA ALA A 121 -8.03 2.05 7.69
C ALA A 121 -8.46 2.49 9.09
N SER A 122 -7.54 3.04 9.89
CA SER A 122 -7.85 3.55 11.23
C SER A 122 -8.88 4.68 11.20
N GLU A 123 -8.73 5.64 10.29
CA GLU A 123 -9.72 6.70 10.11
C GLU A 123 -11.09 6.15 9.71
N TRP A 124 -11.13 5.13 8.85
CA TRP A 124 -12.39 4.48 8.48
C TRP A 124 -13.04 3.78 9.68
N GLU A 125 -12.28 3.10 10.53
CA GLU A 125 -12.79 2.47 11.75
C GLU A 125 -13.39 3.51 12.71
N GLN A 126 -12.68 4.64 12.90
CA GLN A 126 -13.13 5.75 13.76
C GLN A 126 -14.46 6.33 13.27
N HIS A 127 -14.60 6.61 11.98
CA HIS A 127 -15.83 7.21 11.41
C HIS A 127 -16.97 6.21 11.24
N SER A 128 -16.67 4.92 11.06
CA SER A 128 -17.70 3.89 10.88
C SER A 128 -18.17 3.27 12.19
N GLY A 129 -17.42 3.43 13.29
CA GLY A 129 -17.65 2.75 14.56
C GLY A 129 -17.41 1.24 14.52
N ARG A 130 -16.74 0.74 13.48
CA ARG A 130 -16.54 -0.70 13.24
C ARG A 130 -15.06 -1.05 13.29
N ARG A 131 -14.75 -2.22 13.83
CA ARG A 131 -13.41 -2.84 13.72
C ARG A 131 -13.29 -3.55 12.36
N GLY A 132 -12.24 -3.27 11.62
CA GLY A 132 -11.93 -3.75 10.27
C GLY A 132 -10.44 -3.97 9.97
N MET A 133 -9.50 -3.52 10.82
CA MET A 133 -8.07 -3.63 10.56
C MET A 133 -7.61 -5.06 10.28
N SER A 134 -8.02 -6.03 11.09
CA SER A 134 -7.71 -7.46 10.86
C SER A 134 -8.26 -7.97 9.53
N PHE A 135 -9.41 -7.48 9.08
CA PHE A 135 -9.98 -7.84 7.78
C PHE A 135 -9.16 -7.26 6.62
N PHE A 136 -8.68 -6.02 6.75
CA PHE A 136 -7.79 -5.43 5.76
C PHE A 136 -6.45 -6.16 5.67
N HIS A 137 -5.85 -6.55 6.81
CA HIS A 137 -4.66 -7.41 6.80
C HIS A 137 -4.93 -8.81 6.24
N ALA A 138 -6.11 -9.38 6.45
CA ALA A 138 -6.49 -10.63 5.79
C ALA A 138 -6.51 -10.50 4.26
N LEU A 139 -6.94 -9.34 3.74
CA LEU A 139 -6.87 -9.04 2.30
C LEU A 139 -5.43 -8.87 1.80
N PHE A 140 -4.54 -8.28 2.61
CA PHE A 140 -3.11 -8.27 2.29
C PHE A 140 -2.56 -9.69 2.17
N SER A 141 -2.84 -10.57 3.14
CA SER A 141 -2.39 -11.97 3.08
C SER A 141 -2.98 -12.71 1.88
N LEU A 142 -4.26 -12.51 1.58
CA LEU A 142 -4.91 -13.07 0.40
C LEU A 142 -4.26 -12.55 -0.90
N GLY A 143 -3.94 -11.26 -0.94
CA GLY A 143 -3.17 -10.64 -2.01
C GLY A 143 -1.82 -11.31 -2.20
N SER A 144 -1.04 -11.44 -1.12
CA SER A 144 0.29 -12.09 -1.11
C SER A 144 0.23 -13.53 -1.62
N LEU A 145 -0.73 -14.32 -1.14
CA LEU A 145 -0.94 -15.68 -1.63
C LEU A 145 -1.28 -15.69 -3.13
N SER A 146 -2.20 -14.82 -3.56
CA SER A 146 -2.62 -14.73 -4.96
C SER A 146 -1.47 -14.32 -5.89
N GLY A 147 -0.66 -13.36 -5.46
CA GLY A 147 0.50 -12.88 -6.21
C GLY A 147 1.58 -13.94 -6.33
N ALA A 148 1.93 -14.60 -5.22
CA ALA A 148 2.88 -15.70 -5.23
C ALA A 148 2.39 -16.86 -6.11
N ALA A 149 1.12 -17.28 -5.95
CA ALA A 149 0.54 -18.37 -6.73
C ALA A 149 0.51 -18.07 -8.23
N LEU A 150 0.08 -16.86 -8.62
CA LEU A 150 0.06 -16.43 -10.02
C LEU A 150 1.46 -16.49 -10.63
N LEU A 151 2.46 -15.98 -9.92
CA LEU A 151 3.81 -15.89 -10.46
C LEU A 151 4.52 -17.25 -10.52
N THR A 152 4.33 -18.08 -9.50
CA THR A 152 4.80 -19.48 -9.50
C THR A 152 4.15 -20.26 -10.65
N LEU A 153 2.85 -20.07 -10.91
CA LEU A 153 2.17 -20.71 -12.04
C LEU A 153 2.79 -20.26 -13.38
N MET A 154 3.02 -18.96 -13.56
CA MET A 154 3.65 -18.43 -14.78
C MET A 154 5.05 -19.00 -14.99
N LEU A 155 5.87 -19.06 -13.93
CA LEU A 155 7.18 -19.69 -13.98
C LEU A 155 7.09 -21.18 -14.33
N SER A 156 6.14 -21.92 -13.75
CA SER A 156 5.98 -23.36 -14.02
C SER A 156 5.54 -23.68 -15.45
N LEU A 157 5.00 -22.68 -16.17
CA LEU A 157 4.58 -22.77 -17.56
C LEU A 157 5.60 -22.15 -18.53
N ASP A 158 6.79 -21.76 -18.05
CA ASP A 158 7.82 -21.04 -18.80
C ASP A 158 7.31 -19.75 -19.49
N LEU A 159 6.29 -19.11 -18.89
CA LEU A 159 5.71 -17.89 -19.43
C LEU A 159 6.52 -16.65 -19.02
N PRO A 160 6.58 -15.62 -19.88
CA PRO A 160 7.30 -14.39 -19.60
C PRO A 160 6.65 -13.58 -18.46
N VAL A 161 7.13 -13.80 -17.23
CA VAL A 161 6.65 -13.16 -15.99
C VAL A 161 6.65 -11.62 -16.05
N LYS A 162 7.57 -11.02 -16.82
CA LYS A 162 7.66 -9.55 -16.99
C LYS A 162 6.33 -8.91 -17.38
N TRP A 163 5.52 -9.55 -18.22
CA TRP A 163 4.24 -9.00 -18.67
C TRP A 163 3.18 -9.03 -17.58
N VAL A 164 3.20 -10.06 -16.73
CA VAL A 164 2.33 -10.13 -15.55
C VAL A 164 2.70 -9.03 -14.59
N ILE A 165 4.00 -8.81 -14.35
CA ILE A 165 4.48 -7.75 -13.47
C ILE A 165 4.11 -6.36 -14.01
N TYR A 166 4.38 -6.06 -15.29
CA TYR A 166 4.01 -4.78 -15.90
C TYR A 166 2.48 -4.57 -15.98
N GLY A 167 1.71 -5.62 -16.27
CA GLY A 167 0.26 -5.56 -16.26
C GLY A 167 -0.29 -5.29 -14.87
N SER A 168 0.20 -6.02 -13.86
CA SER A 168 -0.15 -5.82 -12.45
C SER A 168 0.20 -4.42 -11.98
N ALA A 169 1.38 -3.95 -12.39
CA ALA A 169 1.90 -2.62 -12.12
C ALA A 169 0.94 -1.51 -12.58
N VAL A 170 0.54 -1.56 -13.85
CA VAL A 170 -0.39 -0.59 -14.43
C VAL A 170 -1.75 -0.68 -13.77
N LEU A 171 -2.28 -1.90 -13.58
CA LEU A 171 -3.63 -2.11 -13.04
C LEU A 171 -3.75 -1.68 -11.58
N VAL A 172 -2.83 -2.13 -10.72
CA VAL A 172 -2.87 -1.85 -9.28
C VAL A 172 -2.32 -0.46 -8.97
N GLY A 173 -1.17 -0.10 -9.55
CA GLY A 173 -0.57 1.23 -9.37
C GLY A 173 -1.46 2.34 -9.96
N GLY A 174 -1.94 2.16 -11.19
CA GLY A 174 -2.91 3.07 -11.80
C GLY A 174 -4.24 3.10 -11.05
N GLY A 175 -4.73 1.93 -10.62
CA GLY A 175 -5.95 1.82 -9.83
C GLY A 175 -5.88 2.56 -8.49
N LEU A 176 -4.73 2.50 -7.79
CA LEU A 176 -4.52 3.22 -6.52
C LEU A 176 -4.36 4.72 -6.74
N ALA A 177 -3.59 5.13 -7.75
CA ALA A 177 -3.40 6.54 -8.09
C ALA A 177 -4.72 7.22 -8.51
N MET A 178 -5.57 6.51 -9.25
CA MET A 178 -6.85 7.04 -9.76
C MET A 178 -7.99 6.98 -8.74
N ARG A 179 -7.83 6.25 -7.62
CA ARG A 179 -8.87 6.18 -6.59
C ARG A 179 -9.05 7.53 -5.90
N ARG A 180 -10.28 8.05 -6.01
CA ARG A 180 -10.69 9.33 -5.42
C ARG A 180 -11.41 9.21 -4.09
N GLN A 181 -11.95 8.04 -3.80
CA GLN A 181 -12.79 7.79 -2.63
C GLN A 181 -11.94 7.24 -1.50
N TRP A 182 -11.25 8.13 -0.79
CA TRP A 182 -10.55 7.87 0.47
C TRP A 182 -11.34 8.48 1.62
N VAL A 183 -11.02 8.10 2.86
CA VAL A 183 -11.51 8.89 4.00
C VAL A 183 -10.84 10.25 3.87
N GLY A 184 -11.64 11.30 3.70
CA GLY A 184 -11.16 12.67 3.53
C GLY A 184 -11.65 13.55 4.67
N THR A 185 -10.90 14.62 4.94
CA THR A 185 -11.17 15.65 5.96
C THR A 185 -12.59 16.24 5.89
N GLN A 186 -13.27 16.14 4.73
CA GLN A 186 -14.66 16.59 4.56
C GLN A 186 -15.67 15.84 5.45
N THR A 187 -15.33 14.63 5.93
CA THR A 187 -16.17 13.93 6.93
C THR A 187 -16.14 14.65 8.29
N ILE A 188 -15.01 15.27 8.64
CA ILE A 188 -14.82 16.04 9.88
C ILE A 188 -15.64 17.34 9.82
N ALA A 189 -15.58 18.06 8.69
CA ALA A 189 -16.34 19.30 8.51
C ALA A 189 -17.86 19.07 8.46
N GLY A 190 -18.34 18.01 7.80
CA GLY A 190 -19.77 17.71 7.72
C GLY A 190 -20.37 17.15 9.02
N THR A 191 -19.56 16.49 9.85
CA THR A 191 -20.00 15.99 11.18
C THR A 191 -19.99 17.11 12.21
N ALA A 192 -18.96 17.96 12.21
CA ALA A 192 -18.89 19.15 13.07
C ALA A 192 -19.99 20.18 12.75
N ALA A 193 -20.22 20.47 11.46
CA ALA A 193 -21.28 21.39 11.05
C ALA A 193 -22.68 20.88 11.41
N ASN A 194 -22.94 19.57 11.33
CA ASN A 194 -24.22 19.00 11.75
C ASN A 194 -24.40 18.97 13.27
N ALA A 195 -23.32 18.76 14.04
CA ALA A 195 -23.35 18.82 15.49
C ALA A 195 -23.62 20.26 16.00
N ASP A 196 -23.03 21.27 15.36
CA ASP A 196 -23.28 22.68 15.69
C ASP A 196 -24.71 23.13 15.34
N ILE A 197 -25.31 22.57 14.28
CA ILE A 197 -26.72 22.83 13.92
C ILE A 197 -27.68 22.20 14.94
N ASP A 198 -27.37 20.99 15.45
CA ASP A 198 -28.20 20.28 16.42
C ASP A 198 -28.15 20.97 17.80
N VAL A 199 -26.97 21.42 18.23
CA VAL A 199 -26.79 22.22 19.46
C VAL A 199 -27.40 23.63 19.34
N GLY A 200 -27.40 24.22 18.14
CA GLY A 200 -28.07 25.51 17.90
C GLY A 200 -29.60 25.44 17.91
N ALA A 201 -30.18 24.25 17.66
CA ALA A 201 -31.63 24.04 17.68
C ALA A 201 -32.18 23.78 19.09
N ASP A 202 -31.39 23.17 19.99
CA ASP A 202 -31.81 22.87 21.37
C ASP A 202 -31.97 24.11 22.26
N ASN A 203 -31.30 25.21 21.91
CA ASN A 203 -31.19 26.40 22.75
C ASN A 203 -32.24 27.48 22.43
N SER A 204 -33.23 27.14 21.61
CA SER A 204 -34.34 28.03 21.21
C SER A 204 -35.64 27.80 21.98
N GLY A 205 -35.66 26.88 22.95
CA GLY A 205 -36.82 26.53 23.77
C GLY A 205 -36.72 26.99 25.24
N SER A 206 -36.91 28.30 25.44
CA SER A 206 -37.54 29.00 26.59
C SER A 206 -37.12 28.72 28.06
N PRO A 207 -37.14 29.77 28.89
CA PRO A 207 -38.10 29.85 29.99
C PRO A 207 -39.34 30.69 29.67
#